data_AF-A0A964A133-F1
#
_entry.id   AF-A0A964A133-F1
#
_cell.length_a   1.000
_cell.length_b   1.000
_cell.length_c   1.000
_cell.angle_alpha   90.00
_cell.angle_beta   90.00
_cell.angle_gamma   90.00
#
_symmetry.space_group_name_H-M   'P 1'
#
loop_
_entity.id
_entity.type
_entity.pdbx_description
1 polymer ?
#
loop_
_entity_poly.entity_id
_entity_poly.type
_entity_poly.pdbx_seq_one_letter_code
_entity_poly.pdbx_strand_id
1 'polypeptide(L)'
;MQPKKLIHILFLSFAVFSCQQSGKNPQPEEQTGAGLWEAVMAVHDEVMPKMGELSSLKKDLKNLPQDSLVQAGITELTLAEDAMWDWMHELRPHDEIEQMAQEEAEAYLTQEKEKISAVKDKMLHSMETAKSLLAGAEKPVDHH
;
A
#
# COMPACT_ATOMS: atom_id res chain seq x y z
N MET A 1 52.61 -42.41 -51.46
CA MET A 1 53.97 -41.84 -51.26
C MET A 1 53.88 -40.64 -50.32
N GLN A 2 55.03 -40.13 -49.87
CA GLN A 2 55.23 -39.04 -48.90
C GLN A 2 55.76 -37.76 -49.64
N PRO A 3 56.07 -36.61 -48.99
CA PRO A 3 55.21 -35.75 -48.15
C PRO A 3 55.54 -34.21 -48.24
N LYS A 4 54.95 -33.38 -47.34
CA LYS A 4 55.36 -31.96 -47.00
C LYS A 4 55.11 -30.96 -48.16
N LYS A 5 55.05 -29.61 -48.06
CA LYS A 5 55.50 -28.49 -47.18
C LYS A 5 54.44 -27.33 -47.30
N LEU A 6 54.30 -26.26 -46.50
CA LEU A 6 54.83 -25.78 -45.20
C LEU A 6 53.94 -24.62 -44.61
N ILE A 7 54.38 -24.04 -43.49
CA ILE A 7 53.97 -22.87 -42.65
C ILE A 7 53.77 -21.56 -43.50
N HIS A 8 52.89 -20.58 -43.17
CA HIS A 8 53.06 -19.52 -42.13
C HIS A 8 51.80 -18.83 -41.57
N ILE A 9 51.96 -18.41 -40.32
CA ILE A 9 51.17 -17.53 -39.43
C ILE A 9 51.01 -16.10 -39.99
N LEU A 10 49.86 -15.41 -39.78
CA LEU A 10 49.82 -14.02 -39.21
C LEU A 10 48.41 -13.52 -38.78
N PHE A 11 48.30 -13.13 -37.51
CA PHE A 11 47.47 -12.10 -36.84
C PHE A 11 46.06 -11.63 -37.31
N LEU A 12 45.18 -11.53 -36.30
CA LEU A 12 44.39 -10.32 -35.92
C LEU A 12 43.34 -9.72 -36.87
N SER A 13 42.07 -9.82 -36.46
CA SER A 13 41.21 -8.64 -36.23
C SER A 13 40.18 -8.93 -35.14
N PHE A 14 40.18 -8.10 -34.08
CA PHE A 14 39.28 -8.18 -32.94
C PHE A 14 38.11 -7.21 -33.17
N ALA A 15 36.90 -7.75 -33.41
CA ALA A 15 35.69 -6.97 -33.66
C ALA A 15 34.66 -7.21 -32.54
N VAL A 16 34.97 -6.73 -31.33
CA VAL A 16 33.95 -6.54 -30.30
C VAL A 16 33.01 -5.43 -30.77
N PHE A 17 31.77 -5.79 -31.13
CA PHE A 17 30.78 -4.79 -31.48
C PHE A 17 30.33 -4.10 -30.18
N SER A 18 30.69 -2.83 -30.03
CA SER A 18 30.51 -2.07 -28.80
C SER A 18 29.04 -1.94 -28.42
N CYS A 19 28.76 -1.94 -27.12
CA CYS A 19 27.41 -1.82 -26.58
C CYS A 19 26.72 -0.51 -27.01
N GLN A 20 25.43 -0.61 -27.33
CA GLN A 20 24.46 0.44 -26.97
C GLN A 20 23.35 -0.15 -26.09
N GLN A 21 23.78 -0.82 -25.01
CA GLN A 21 22.89 -1.17 -23.92
C GLN A 21 22.65 0.10 -23.09
N SER A 22 21.60 0.84 -23.42
CA SER A 22 21.11 1.95 -22.59
C SER A 22 20.84 1.44 -21.18
N GLY A 23 21.57 1.96 -20.20
CA GLY A 23 21.59 1.44 -18.84
C GLY A 23 20.31 1.72 -18.06
N LYS A 24 19.28 0.88 -18.23
CA LYS A 24 18.37 0.58 -17.12
C LYS A 24 19.04 -0.51 -16.26
N ASN A 25 19.48 -0.13 -15.06
CA ASN A 25 19.58 -1.11 -13.98
C ASN A 25 18.17 -1.70 -13.77
N PRO A 26 18.02 -3.00 -13.48
CA PRO A 26 16.75 -3.52 -12.99
C PRO A 26 16.51 -2.95 -11.58
N GLN A 27 15.76 -1.85 -11.55
CA GLN A 27 15.16 -1.30 -10.34
C GLN A 27 14.22 -2.37 -9.76
N PRO A 28 14.22 -2.63 -8.43
CA PRO A 28 13.28 -3.57 -7.83
C PRO A 28 11.84 -3.22 -8.22
N GLU A 29 11.01 -4.24 -8.44
CA GLU A 29 9.63 -4.08 -8.91
C GLU A 29 8.82 -3.11 -8.02
N GLU A 30 8.95 -3.25 -6.70
CA GLU A 30 8.38 -2.38 -5.65
C GLU A 30 8.83 -0.91 -5.71
N GLN A 31 9.88 -0.58 -6.46
CA GLN A 31 10.39 0.78 -6.67
C GLN A 31 9.99 1.38 -8.02
N THR A 32 9.22 0.66 -8.84
CA THR A 32 8.66 1.17 -10.10
C THR A 32 7.23 1.67 -9.87
N GLY A 33 6.72 2.57 -10.73
CA GLY A 33 5.33 3.03 -10.65
C GLY A 33 4.28 1.90 -10.57
N ALA A 34 4.47 0.81 -11.30
CA ALA A 34 3.56 -0.34 -11.26
C ALA A 34 3.58 -1.06 -9.90
N GLY A 35 4.77 -1.42 -9.39
CA GLY A 35 4.89 -2.08 -8.09
C GLY A 35 4.57 -1.17 -6.90
N LEU A 36 4.72 0.14 -7.05
CA LEU A 36 4.22 1.13 -6.08
C LEU A 36 2.69 1.17 -6.08
N TRP A 37 2.03 1.17 -7.24
CA TRP A 37 0.57 1.08 -7.31
C TRP A 37 0.04 -0.21 -6.67
N GLU A 38 0.64 -1.37 -6.98
CA GLU A 38 0.29 -2.63 -6.32
C GLU A 38 0.48 -2.56 -4.80
N ALA A 39 1.55 -1.91 -4.32
CA ALA A 39 1.79 -1.73 -2.89
C ALA A 39 0.81 -0.75 -2.21
N VAL A 40 0.26 0.23 -2.92
CA VAL A 40 -0.82 1.11 -2.44
C VAL A 40 -2.14 0.32 -2.35
N MET A 41 -2.50 -0.39 -3.42
CA MET A 41 -3.72 -1.21 -3.50
C MET A 41 -3.72 -2.34 -2.46
N ALA A 42 -2.59 -2.98 -2.22
CA ALA A 42 -2.46 -4.05 -1.22
C ALA A 42 -2.81 -3.59 0.20
N VAL A 43 -2.51 -2.33 0.56
CA VAL A 43 -2.87 -1.77 1.87
C VAL A 43 -4.37 -1.44 1.93
N HIS A 44 -4.94 -0.88 0.87
CA HIS A 44 -6.39 -0.69 0.74
C HIS A 44 -7.15 -2.02 0.89
N ASP A 45 -6.77 -3.05 0.13
CA ASP A 45 -7.45 -4.35 0.10
C ASP A 45 -7.35 -5.12 1.43
N GLU A 46 -6.34 -4.86 2.26
CA GLU A 46 -6.22 -5.44 3.60
C GLU A 46 -7.31 -4.91 4.57
N VAL A 47 -7.67 -3.62 4.45
CA VAL A 47 -8.59 -2.96 5.40
C VAL A 47 -9.98 -2.66 4.83
N MET A 48 -10.16 -2.55 3.52
CA MET A 48 -11.47 -2.30 2.91
C MET A 48 -12.55 -3.34 3.31
N PRO A 49 -12.25 -4.65 3.43
CA PRO A 49 -13.19 -5.63 3.98
C PRO A 49 -13.65 -5.36 5.42
N LYS A 50 -12.92 -4.54 6.18
CA LYS A 50 -13.21 -4.19 7.58
C LYS A 50 -14.24 -3.05 7.70
N MET A 51 -14.61 -2.37 6.62
CA MET A 51 -15.64 -1.32 6.64
C MET A 51 -17.00 -1.81 7.19
N GLY A 52 -17.37 -3.06 6.89
CA GLY A 52 -18.56 -3.69 7.48
C GLY A 52 -18.44 -3.95 8.99
N GLU A 53 -17.22 -4.18 9.49
CA GLU A 53 -16.94 -4.37 10.92
C GLU A 53 -16.94 -3.02 11.66
N LEU A 54 -16.32 -1.97 11.09
CA LEU A 54 -16.38 -0.59 11.59
C LEU A 54 -17.84 -0.12 11.77
N SER A 55 -18.67 -0.28 10.75
CA SER A 55 -20.09 0.11 10.81
C SER A 55 -20.91 -0.74 11.79
N SER A 56 -20.52 -1.99 12.03
CA SER A 56 -21.13 -2.85 13.06
C SER A 56 -20.76 -2.38 14.47
N LEU A 57 -19.46 -2.18 14.74
CA LEU A 57 -18.98 -1.63 16.01
C LEU A 57 -19.60 -0.26 16.32
N LYS A 58 -19.74 0.60 15.30
CA LYS A 58 -20.39 1.93 15.42
C LYS A 58 -21.88 1.84 15.74
N LYS A 59 -22.56 0.78 15.28
CA LYS A 59 -23.96 0.49 15.66
C LYS A 59 -24.04 -0.04 17.09
N ASP A 60 -23.10 -0.89 17.49
CA ASP A 60 -23.13 -1.52 18.81
C ASP A 60 -22.78 -0.53 19.94
N LEU A 61 -21.82 0.38 19.72
CA LEU A 61 -21.58 1.51 20.63
C LEU A 61 -22.80 2.44 20.78
N LYS A 62 -23.65 2.58 19.75
CA LYS A 62 -24.90 3.37 19.84
C LYS A 62 -25.99 2.71 20.69
N ASN A 63 -25.83 1.43 21.06
CA ASN A 63 -26.73 0.73 21.98
C ASN A 63 -26.30 0.89 23.45
N LEU A 64 -25.08 1.40 23.72
CA LEU A 64 -24.58 1.67 25.06
C LEU A 64 -25.11 3.01 25.62
N PRO A 65 -25.03 3.27 26.93
CA PRO A 65 -25.19 4.62 27.47
C PRO A 65 -24.24 5.61 26.79
N GLN A 66 -24.76 6.71 26.25
CA GLN A 66 -23.98 7.67 25.47
C GLN A 66 -23.22 8.64 26.39
N ASP A 67 -22.21 8.13 27.09
CA ASP A 67 -21.22 8.94 27.81
C ASP A 67 -20.14 9.51 26.86
N SER A 68 -19.20 10.29 27.40
CA SER A 68 -18.16 10.93 26.60
C SER A 68 -17.13 9.96 25.99
N LEU A 69 -16.93 8.78 26.56
CA LEU A 69 -16.02 7.76 26.04
C LEU A 69 -16.69 6.98 24.90
N VAL A 70 -17.96 6.58 25.08
CA VAL A 70 -18.77 5.95 24.04
C VAL A 70 -18.94 6.90 22.84
N GLN A 71 -19.24 8.18 23.10
CA GLN A 71 -19.38 9.19 22.06
C GLN A 71 -18.05 9.49 21.34
N ALA A 72 -16.91 9.43 22.04
CA ALA A 72 -15.59 9.51 21.43
C ALA A 72 -15.32 8.32 20.49
N GLY A 73 -15.54 7.07 20.95
CA GLY A 73 -15.37 5.87 20.12
C GLY A 73 -16.24 5.87 18.85
N ILE A 74 -17.50 6.32 18.95
CA ILE A 74 -18.38 6.51 17.78
C ILE A 74 -17.81 7.54 16.80
N THR A 75 -17.16 8.59 17.31
CA THR A 75 -16.52 9.64 16.50
C THR A 75 -15.25 9.12 15.83
N GLU A 76 -14.40 8.39 16.55
CA GLU A 76 -13.17 7.77 16.02
C GLU A 76 -13.46 6.81 14.86
N LEU A 77 -14.46 5.93 15.02
CA LEU A 77 -14.94 5.02 13.97
C LEU A 77 -15.50 5.77 12.76
N THR A 78 -16.29 6.83 12.98
CA THR A 78 -16.87 7.63 11.89
C THR A 78 -15.76 8.29 11.08
N LEU A 79 -14.85 9.01 11.75
CA LEU A 79 -13.67 9.61 11.13
C LEU A 79 -12.69 8.59 10.52
N ALA A 80 -12.86 7.28 10.75
CA ALA A 80 -12.04 6.22 10.14
C ALA A 80 -12.69 5.64 8.87
N GLU A 81 -14.02 5.52 8.85
CA GLU A 81 -14.76 5.27 7.62
C GLU A 81 -14.62 6.46 6.65
N ASP A 82 -14.82 7.69 7.14
CA ASP A 82 -14.72 8.91 6.34
C ASP A 82 -13.33 9.04 5.68
N ALA A 83 -12.25 8.80 6.45
CA ALA A 83 -10.89 8.87 5.93
C ALA A 83 -10.57 7.85 4.82
N MET A 84 -11.25 6.68 4.80
CA MET A 84 -11.15 5.74 3.69
C MET A 84 -11.91 6.27 2.46
N TRP A 85 -13.12 6.80 2.64
CA TRP A 85 -13.91 7.37 1.54
C TRP A 85 -13.25 8.59 0.91
N ASP A 86 -12.72 9.51 1.72
CA ASP A 86 -12.00 10.69 1.27
C ASP A 86 -10.74 10.27 0.48
N TRP A 87 -9.97 9.30 0.98
CA TRP A 87 -8.81 8.79 0.26
C TRP A 87 -9.17 8.14 -1.08
N MET A 88 -10.21 7.29 -1.12
CA MET A 88 -10.73 6.70 -2.36
C MET A 88 -11.27 7.75 -3.35
N HIS A 89 -11.65 8.94 -2.88
CA HIS A 89 -12.13 10.04 -3.71
C HIS A 89 -11.00 10.96 -4.21
N GLU A 90 -9.93 11.13 -3.43
CA GLU A 90 -8.72 11.89 -3.81
C GLU A 90 -7.74 11.11 -4.71
N LEU A 91 -7.78 9.77 -4.66
CA LEU A 91 -6.89 8.92 -5.45
C LEU A 91 -7.16 9.10 -6.96
N ARG A 92 -6.10 9.42 -7.72
CA ARG A 92 -6.19 9.53 -9.18
C ARG A 92 -6.50 8.17 -9.84
N PRO A 93 -7.27 8.15 -10.95
CA PRO A 93 -7.43 6.96 -11.78
C PRO A 93 -6.06 6.38 -12.22
N HIS A 94 -5.93 5.05 -12.24
CA HIS A 94 -4.67 4.40 -12.59
C HIS A 94 -4.17 4.79 -13.99
N ASP A 95 -5.07 4.94 -14.96
CA ASP A 95 -4.74 5.35 -16.32
C ASP A 95 -4.27 6.81 -16.42
N GLU A 96 -4.66 7.70 -15.50
CA GLU A 96 -4.04 9.02 -15.38
C GLU A 96 -2.62 8.92 -14.81
N ILE A 97 -2.38 8.01 -13.86
CA ILE A 97 -1.06 7.80 -13.23
C ILE A 97 -0.07 7.15 -14.21
N GLU A 98 -0.50 6.18 -15.02
CA GLU A 98 0.31 5.58 -16.09
C GLU A 98 0.74 6.58 -17.18
N GLN A 99 0.05 7.72 -17.29
CA GLN A 99 0.38 8.81 -18.23
C GLN A 99 1.32 9.89 -17.64
N MET A 100 1.59 9.87 -16.33
CA MET A 100 2.50 10.81 -15.66
C MET A 100 3.98 10.51 -16.00
N ALA A 101 4.87 11.48 -15.78
CA ALA A 101 6.31 11.21 -15.87
C ALA A 101 6.73 10.22 -14.77
N GLN A 102 7.68 9.31 -15.04
CA GLN A 102 8.06 8.23 -14.11
C GLN A 102 8.37 8.74 -12.68
N GLU A 103 9.18 9.81 -12.57
CA GLU A 103 9.53 10.44 -11.29
C GLU A 103 8.32 11.08 -10.58
N GLU A 104 7.36 11.62 -11.35
CA GLU A 104 6.11 12.21 -10.82
C GLU A 104 5.15 11.12 -10.32
N ALA A 105 5.03 10.01 -11.04
CA ALA A 105 4.24 8.84 -10.65
C ALA A 105 4.82 8.16 -9.40
N GLU A 106 6.14 7.94 -9.37
CA GLU A 106 6.82 7.35 -8.20
C GLU A 106 6.68 8.26 -6.96
N ALA A 107 6.82 9.58 -7.11
CA ALA A 107 6.61 10.53 -6.02
C ALA A 107 5.16 10.62 -5.54
N TYR A 108 4.18 10.55 -6.46
CA TYR A 108 2.75 10.54 -6.12
C TYR A 108 2.36 9.26 -5.37
N LEU A 109 2.68 8.09 -5.93
CA LEU A 109 2.33 6.80 -5.34
C LEU A 109 3.02 6.56 -4.00
N THR A 110 4.22 7.11 -3.78
CA THR A 110 4.86 7.08 -2.46
C THR A 110 4.03 7.84 -1.40
N GLN A 111 3.51 9.03 -1.73
CA GLN A 111 2.63 9.79 -0.83
C GLN A 111 1.29 9.08 -0.61
N GLU A 112 0.72 8.47 -1.64
CA GLU A 112 -0.52 7.68 -1.49
C GLU A 112 -0.29 6.41 -0.63
N LYS A 113 0.89 5.77 -0.70
CA LYS A 113 1.29 4.63 0.16
C LYS A 113 1.36 5.05 1.64
N GLU A 114 1.86 6.26 1.92
CA GLU A 114 1.85 6.84 3.27
C GLU A 114 0.42 7.17 3.75
N LYS A 115 -0.40 7.82 2.92
CA LYS A 115 -1.81 8.13 3.23
C LYS A 115 -2.62 6.87 3.56
N ILE A 116 -2.63 5.86 2.69
CA ILE A 116 -3.44 4.65 2.89
C ILE A 116 -2.96 3.82 4.10
N SER A 117 -1.66 3.90 4.43
CA SER A 117 -1.12 3.32 5.67
C SER A 117 -1.66 4.03 6.91
N ALA A 118 -1.72 5.36 6.91
CA ALA A 118 -2.31 6.13 8.00
C ALA A 118 -3.83 5.90 8.13
N VAL A 119 -4.55 5.74 7.01
CA VAL A 119 -5.97 5.32 7.01
C VAL A 119 -6.12 3.93 7.64
N LYS A 120 -5.31 2.94 7.23
CA LYS A 120 -5.27 1.59 7.82
C LYS A 120 -5.06 1.64 9.33
N ASP A 121 -4.05 2.36 9.81
CA ASP A 121 -3.75 2.44 11.24
C ASP A 121 -4.93 3.09 12.01
N LYS A 122 -5.55 4.13 11.44
CA LYS A 122 -6.73 4.78 12.01
C LYS A 122 -7.95 3.85 12.08
N MET A 123 -8.17 3.03 11.06
CA MET A 123 -9.23 2.00 11.05
C MET A 123 -8.96 0.96 12.14
N LEU A 124 -7.77 0.35 12.16
CA LEU A 124 -7.43 -0.70 13.13
C LEU A 124 -7.49 -0.18 14.58
N HIS A 125 -6.99 1.01 14.85
CA HIS A 125 -7.01 1.61 16.19
C HIS A 125 -8.44 1.91 16.67
N SER A 126 -9.26 2.56 15.83
CA SER A 126 -10.66 2.86 16.22
C SER A 126 -11.50 1.59 16.44
N MET A 127 -11.22 0.51 15.70
CA MET A 127 -11.81 -0.81 15.96
C MET A 127 -11.37 -1.39 17.32
N GLU A 128 -10.11 -1.21 17.72
CA GLU A 128 -9.60 -1.63 19.03
C GLU A 128 -10.22 -0.81 20.18
N THR A 129 -10.31 0.51 20.06
CA THR A 129 -11.02 1.38 21.01
C THR A 129 -12.46 0.91 21.18
N ALA A 130 -13.19 0.70 20.08
CA ALA A 130 -14.59 0.30 20.12
C ALA A 130 -14.81 -1.07 20.78
N LYS A 131 -13.97 -2.07 20.45
CA LYS A 131 -14.00 -3.39 21.10
C LYS A 131 -13.71 -3.32 22.59
N SER A 132 -12.78 -2.45 22.99
CA SER A 132 -12.41 -2.22 24.38
C SER A 132 -13.55 -1.58 25.19
N LEU A 133 -14.28 -0.63 24.59
CA LEU A 133 -15.48 -0.02 25.19
C LEU A 133 -16.62 -1.05 25.36
N LEU A 134 -16.90 -1.85 24.32
CA LEU A 134 -17.92 -2.91 24.38
C LEU A 134 -17.58 -3.96 25.47
N ALA A 135 -16.35 -4.48 25.49
CA ALA A 135 -15.89 -5.42 26.51
C ALA A 135 -15.75 -4.80 27.91
N GLY A 136 -15.79 -3.47 28.02
CA GLY A 136 -15.93 -2.74 29.28
C GLY A 136 -17.38 -2.76 29.79
N ALA A 137 -18.35 -2.54 28.89
CA ALA A 137 -19.78 -2.50 29.21
C ALA A 137 -20.41 -3.88 29.49
N GLU A 138 -19.85 -4.96 28.94
CA GLU A 138 -20.33 -6.34 29.20
C GLU A 138 -19.94 -6.88 30.58
N LYS A 139 -18.98 -6.26 31.27
CA LYS A 139 -18.54 -6.72 32.60
C LYS A 139 -19.61 -6.42 33.65
N PRO A 140 -20.06 -7.40 34.45
CA PRO A 140 -20.93 -7.13 35.59
C PRO A 140 -20.28 -6.11 36.53
N VAL A 141 -21.04 -5.08 36.91
CA VAL A 141 -20.65 -4.20 38.02
C VAL A 141 -20.84 -5.02 39.30
N ASP A 142 -19.75 -5.59 39.81
CA ASP A 142 -19.76 -6.34 41.05
C ASP A 142 -19.94 -5.37 42.23
N HIS A 143 -21.16 -5.30 42.74
CA HIS A 143 -21.55 -4.48 43.88
C HIS A 143 -21.13 -5.17 45.20
N HIS A 144 -19.87 -4.99 45.56
CA HIS A 144 -19.35 -5.22 46.92
C HIS A 144 -19.76 -4.10 47.89
#